data_AF-A0A8B5WYQ4-F1
#
_entry.id   AF-A0A8B5WYQ4-F1
#
_cell.length_a   1.000
_cell.length_b   1.000
_cell.length_c   1.000
_cell.angle_alpha   90.00
_cell.angle_beta   90.00
_cell.angle_gamma   90.00
#
_symmetry.space_group_name_H-M   'P 1'
#
loop_
_entity.id
_entity.type
_entity.pdbx_description
1 polymer ?
#
loop_
_entity_poly.entity_id
_entity_poly.type
_entity_poly.pdbx_seq_one_letter_code
_entity_poly.pdbx_strand_id
1 'polypeptide(L)'
;MNPAFYIAPLVVSAVSAVLAALISLTDKIVNNYGEVTININGGKKKLQVNGGAPLLFSLAETGIYVPSACGGRGSCGACMVKVKTDIGPHLPTEMPYLTKEQIADDVRLSCQVKIKQDLDIEIPESLFNIRKFTGVVERVTDLTHDIKEVYIKLDDGQEANFTAGQYGQLEVPPYAKVRERTQRAYSMSSAPSDKDHLEFLVRLVPGGIVTTYVHEHMKEGEKVNVVAPVGEFHVQDNDSTMICVAGGSGMAPFKSIFNDMIESGKIDERDVWYFFGARTTKDLFYMDWLKELDAKHERFHFIAALSEPQPDEPWDGETGLITDVLGKYLESVIDQEKTKEGYLCGSPGMLDACMAVMRKQNMKEENIYFDKFA
;
A
#
# COMPACT_ATOMS: atom_id res chain seq x y z
N MET A 1 61.01 -10.42 -0.29
CA MET A 1 59.58 -10.59 -0.63
C MET A 1 59.49 -10.80 -2.13
N ASN A 2 58.84 -11.89 -2.58
CA ASN A 2 58.76 -12.21 -4.01
C ASN A 2 57.91 -11.14 -4.73
N PRO A 3 58.45 -10.41 -5.73
CA PRO A 3 57.71 -9.39 -6.48
C PRO A 3 56.38 -9.91 -7.05
N ALA A 4 56.32 -11.22 -7.35
CA ALA A 4 55.12 -11.90 -7.83
C ALA A 4 53.90 -11.71 -6.90
N PHE A 5 54.11 -11.53 -5.59
CA PHE A 5 53.01 -11.36 -4.62
C PHE A 5 52.25 -10.03 -4.78
N TYR A 6 52.89 -9.00 -5.35
CA TYR A 6 52.26 -7.70 -5.60
C TYR A 6 51.90 -7.50 -7.08
N ILE A 7 52.69 -8.08 -7.99
CA ILE A 7 52.49 -7.95 -9.43
C ILE A 7 51.19 -8.63 -9.86
N ALA A 8 50.89 -9.84 -9.36
CA ALA A 8 49.69 -10.56 -9.76
C ALA A 8 48.37 -9.83 -9.37
N PRO A 9 48.18 -9.36 -8.12
CA PRO A 9 47.01 -8.55 -7.76
C PRO A 9 46.88 -7.24 -8.54
N LEU A 10 48.01 -6.57 -8.82
CA LEU A 10 48.04 -5.32 -9.60
C LEU A 10 47.58 -5.54 -11.05
N VAL A 11 48.07 -6.60 -11.69
CA VAL A 11 47.68 -6.94 -13.07
C VAL A 11 46.20 -7.31 -13.13
N VAL A 12 45.70 -8.13 -12.19
CA VAL A 12 44.28 -8.48 -12.13
C VAL A 12 43.42 -7.24 -11.90
N SER A 13 43.79 -6.38 -10.94
CA SER A 13 43.04 -5.14 -10.66
C SER A 13 43.02 -4.19 -11.85
N ALA A 14 44.15 -4.06 -12.57
CA ALA A 14 44.24 -3.23 -13.77
C ALA A 14 43.35 -3.78 -14.90
N VAL A 15 43.39 -5.10 -15.15
CA VAL A 15 42.54 -5.73 -16.17
C VAL A 15 41.05 -5.60 -15.81
N SER A 16 40.67 -5.81 -14.56
CA SER A 16 39.30 -5.62 -14.09
C SER A 16 38.84 -4.17 -14.22
N ALA A 17 39.69 -3.19 -13.89
CA ALA A 17 39.38 -1.78 -14.05
C ALA A 17 39.20 -1.39 -15.52
N VAL A 18 40.03 -1.91 -16.42
CA VAL A 18 39.92 -1.68 -17.86
C VAL A 18 38.64 -2.30 -18.42
N LEU A 19 38.30 -3.54 -18.03
CA LEU A 19 37.04 -4.18 -18.41
C LEU A 19 35.83 -3.40 -17.90
N ALA A 20 35.84 -2.96 -16.63
CA ALA A 20 34.77 -2.16 -16.07
C ALA A 20 34.62 -0.81 -16.80
N ALA A 21 35.73 -0.16 -17.14
CA ALA A 21 35.73 1.07 -17.92
C ALA A 21 35.18 0.86 -19.34
N LEU A 22 35.59 -0.22 -20.03
CA LEU A 22 35.08 -0.59 -21.35
C LEU A 22 33.58 -0.87 -21.33
N ILE A 23 33.10 -1.62 -20.33
CA ILE A 23 31.66 -1.89 -20.16
C ILE A 23 30.91 -0.58 -19.93
N SER A 24 31.40 0.29 -19.03
CA SER A 24 30.77 1.58 -18.74
C SER A 24 30.75 2.50 -19.97
N LEU A 25 31.83 2.53 -20.76
CA LEU A 25 31.89 3.31 -22.00
C LEU A 25 30.94 2.75 -23.06
N THR A 26 30.90 1.43 -23.21
CA THR A 26 30.01 0.74 -24.16
C THR A 26 28.55 0.97 -23.77
N ASP A 27 28.22 0.85 -22.49
CA ASP A 27 26.89 1.13 -21.96
C ASP A 27 26.47 2.58 -22.24
N LYS A 28 27.37 3.54 -21.99
CA LYS A 28 27.13 4.97 -22.28
C LYS A 28 26.95 5.29 -23.76
N ILE A 29 27.50 4.49 -24.67
CA ILE A 29 27.38 4.71 -26.12
C ILE A 29 26.19 3.94 -26.70
N VAL A 30 25.97 2.69 -26.27
CA VAL A 30 24.97 1.78 -26.85
C VAL A 30 23.59 1.96 -26.21
N ASN A 31 23.51 2.27 -24.92
CA ASN A 31 22.24 2.48 -24.21
C ASN A 31 21.83 3.97 -24.12
N ASN A 32 22.55 4.87 -24.78
CA ASN A 32 22.14 6.27 -24.89
C ASN A 32 21.23 6.47 -26.11
N TYR A 33 19.92 6.33 -25.88
CA TYR A 33 18.89 6.52 -26.90
C TYR A 33 18.51 8.00 -27.10
N GLY A 34 19.27 8.93 -26.51
CA GLY A 34 18.99 10.36 -26.56
C GLY A 34 17.81 10.77 -25.69
N GLU A 35 17.35 12.00 -25.90
CA GLU A 35 16.17 12.54 -25.24
C GLU A 35 14.92 12.01 -25.96
N VAL A 36 14.02 11.42 -25.19
CA VAL A 36 12.79 10.77 -25.67
C VAL A 36 11.59 11.39 -24.96
N THR A 37 10.49 11.49 -25.70
CA THR A 37 9.25 12.08 -25.21
C THR A 37 8.30 10.98 -24.75
N ILE A 38 7.86 11.05 -23.49
CA ILE A 38 6.76 10.25 -22.97
C ILE A 38 5.50 11.11 -22.95
N ASN A 39 4.53 10.72 -23.75
CA ASN A 39 3.23 11.34 -23.84
C ASN A 39 2.20 10.53 -23.04
N ILE A 40 1.53 11.18 -22.10
CA ILE A 40 0.64 10.53 -21.14
C ILE A 40 -0.80 10.98 -21.36
N ASN A 41 -1.72 10.01 -21.43
CA ASN A 41 -3.17 10.21 -21.54
C ASN A 41 -3.53 11.15 -22.70
N GLY A 42 -2.95 10.93 -23.89
CA GLY A 42 -3.28 11.67 -25.10
C GLY A 42 -2.84 13.13 -25.12
N GLY A 43 -1.79 13.50 -24.38
CA GLY A 43 -1.26 14.87 -24.35
C GLY A 43 -1.50 15.63 -23.06
N LYS A 44 -2.19 15.04 -22.08
CA LYS A 44 -2.46 15.67 -20.77
C LYS A 44 -1.16 16.04 -20.06
N LYS A 45 -0.13 15.19 -20.18
CA LYS A 45 1.22 15.48 -19.68
C LYS A 45 2.25 14.95 -20.68
N LYS A 46 3.24 15.78 -21.00
CA LYS A 46 4.40 15.40 -21.83
C LYS A 46 5.65 15.54 -21.00
N LEU A 47 6.46 14.51 -21.00
CA LEU A 47 7.71 14.44 -20.25
C LEU A 47 8.85 14.24 -21.23
N GLN A 48 9.95 14.95 -21.02
CA GLN A 48 11.21 14.67 -21.68
C GLN A 48 12.13 13.97 -20.69
N VAL A 49 12.63 12.80 -21.10
CA VAL A 49 13.50 11.97 -20.27
C VAL A 49 14.64 11.42 -21.12
N ASN A 50 15.72 10.98 -20.48
CA ASN A 50 16.78 10.28 -21.17
C ASN A 50 16.37 8.82 -21.42
N GLY A 51 16.51 8.35 -22.65
CA GLY A 51 16.27 6.95 -23.00
C GLY A 51 17.32 6.01 -22.40
N GLY A 52 16.97 4.73 -22.30
CA GLY A 52 17.81 3.64 -21.79
C GLY A 52 17.38 3.11 -20.42
N ALA A 53 16.77 3.95 -19.59
CA ALA A 53 16.24 3.56 -18.28
C ALA A 53 14.88 2.84 -18.37
N PRO A 54 14.51 2.02 -17.37
CA PRO A 54 13.17 1.49 -17.24
C PRO A 54 12.12 2.58 -17.02
N LEU A 55 10.96 2.43 -17.65
CA LEU A 55 9.85 3.40 -17.62
C LEU A 55 9.43 3.76 -16.19
N LEU A 56 9.40 2.79 -15.26
CA LEU A 56 9.08 3.04 -13.85
C LEU A 56 9.95 4.14 -13.22
N PHE A 57 11.27 4.10 -13.44
CA PHE A 57 12.20 5.03 -12.81
C PHE A 57 12.14 6.40 -13.47
N SER A 58 12.05 6.47 -14.80
CA SER A 58 11.91 7.73 -15.52
C SER A 58 10.60 8.46 -15.19
N LEU A 59 9.50 7.73 -14.96
CA LEU A 59 8.26 8.32 -14.45
C LEU A 59 8.46 8.84 -13.02
N ALA A 60 9.10 8.08 -12.14
CA ALA A 60 9.36 8.50 -10.76
C ALA A 60 10.24 9.76 -10.67
N GLU A 61 11.27 9.89 -11.52
CA GLU A 61 12.13 11.07 -11.61
C GLU A 61 11.38 12.35 -12.03
N THR A 62 10.30 12.19 -12.79
CA THR A 62 9.44 13.29 -13.26
C THR A 62 8.22 13.52 -12.36
N GLY A 63 8.19 12.88 -11.19
CA GLY A 63 7.14 13.01 -10.18
C GLY A 63 5.85 12.27 -10.52
N ILE A 64 5.93 11.22 -11.35
CA ILE A 64 4.82 10.29 -11.60
C ILE A 64 5.19 8.94 -10.99
N TYR A 65 4.55 8.59 -9.88
CA TYR A 65 4.87 7.36 -9.18
C TYR A 65 3.89 6.26 -9.59
N VAL A 66 4.38 5.25 -10.30
CA VAL A 66 3.61 4.04 -10.57
C VAL A 66 3.81 3.07 -9.40
N PRO A 67 2.76 2.38 -8.90
CA PRO A 67 2.88 1.45 -7.78
C PRO A 67 3.98 0.40 -8.00
N SER A 68 4.85 0.18 -7.01
CA SER A 68 5.94 -0.79 -7.12
C SER A 68 6.36 -1.34 -5.76
N ALA A 69 5.78 -2.47 -5.37
CA ALA A 69 6.12 -3.14 -4.11
C ALA A 69 7.53 -3.76 -4.12
N CYS A 70 8.02 -4.21 -5.28
CA CYS A 70 9.30 -4.92 -5.40
C CYS A 70 10.52 -4.02 -5.69
N GLY A 71 10.33 -2.72 -5.93
CA GLY A 71 11.40 -1.79 -6.31
C GLY A 71 11.92 -1.99 -7.73
N GLY A 72 11.06 -2.43 -8.66
CA GLY A 72 11.40 -2.57 -10.08
C GLY A 72 12.08 -3.90 -10.48
N ARG A 73 12.05 -4.91 -9.62
CA ARG A 73 12.61 -6.26 -9.89
C ARG A 73 11.74 -7.15 -10.77
N GLY A 74 10.56 -6.70 -11.18
CA GLY A 74 9.64 -7.50 -12.02
C GLY A 74 9.02 -8.69 -11.29
N SER A 75 8.84 -8.60 -9.96
CA SER A 75 8.44 -9.74 -9.13
C SER A 75 7.13 -9.55 -8.35
N CYS A 76 6.38 -8.46 -8.60
CA CYS A 76 5.15 -8.16 -7.85
C CYS A 76 3.92 -7.81 -8.71
N GLY A 77 4.09 -7.57 -10.01
CA GLY A 77 2.98 -7.21 -10.90
C GLY A 77 2.35 -5.82 -10.68
N ALA A 78 2.67 -5.09 -9.61
CA ALA A 78 1.96 -3.84 -9.26
C ALA A 78 2.15 -2.67 -10.25
N CYS A 79 3.24 -2.66 -11.03
CA CYS A 79 3.64 -1.49 -11.81
C CYS A 79 3.03 -1.45 -13.22
N MET A 80 1.75 -1.82 -13.35
CA MET A 80 1.05 -1.93 -14.62
C MET A 80 0.81 -0.55 -15.25
N VAL A 81 1.10 -0.43 -16.55
CA VAL A 81 0.82 0.75 -17.37
C VAL A 81 0.40 0.29 -18.75
N LYS A 82 -0.52 1.02 -19.39
CA LYS A 82 -0.88 0.75 -20.78
C LYS A 82 0.07 1.48 -21.71
N VAL A 83 0.69 0.77 -22.64
CA VAL A 83 1.67 1.36 -23.58
C VAL A 83 1.10 1.24 -24.99
N LYS A 84 0.65 2.36 -25.56
CA LYS A 84 0.01 2.39 -26.88
C LYS A 84 1.00 2.33 -28.04
N THR A 85 2.25 2.68 -27.77
CA THR A 85 3.33 2.55 -28.75
C THR A 85 3.79 1.11 -28.84
N ASP A 86 3.98 0.60 -30.07
CA ASP A 86 4.58 -0.70 -30.29
C ASP A 86 6.04 -0.71 -29.83
N ILE A 87 6.30 -1.48 -28.76
CA ILE A 87 7.63 -1.71 -28.17
C ILE A 87 8.07 -3.17 -28.31
N GLY A 88 7.41 -3.95 -29.17
CA GLY A 88 7.64 -5.38 -29.34
C GLY A 88 6.90 -6.26 -28.32
N PRO A 89 7.14 -7.58 -28.33
CA PRO A 89 6.36 -8.55 -27.56
C PRO A 89 6.53 -8.38 -26.04
N HIS A 90 5.55 -8.87 -25.28
CA HIS A 90 5.64 -9.00 -23.82
C HIS A 90 6.82 -9.89 -23.42
N LEU A 91 7.52 -9.47 -22.36
CA LEU A 91 8.67 -10.21 -21.85
C LEU A 91 8.21 -11.40 -21.00
N PRO A 92 9.00 -12.49 -20.92
CA PRO A 92 8.69 -13.62 -20.04
C PRO A 92 8.56 -13.24 -18.55
N THR A 93 9.16 -12.13 -18.12
CA THR A 93 9.03 -11.57 -16.77
C THR A 93 7.69 -10.88 -16.51
N GLU A 94 7.00 -10.44 -17.56
CA GLU A 94 5.70 -9.76 -17.49
C GLU A 94 4.55 -10.79 -17.46
N MET A 95 4.65 -11.83 -18.29
CA MET A 95 3.58 -12.81 -18.55
C MET A 95 2.93 -13.44 -17.30
N PRO A 96 3.65 -13.77 -16.21
CA PRO A 96 3.02 -14.37 -15.03
C PRO A 96 2.05 -13.46 -14.28
N TYR A 97 2.12 -12.14 -14.51
CA TYR A 97 1.34 -11.14 -13.77
C TYR A 97 0.21 -10.52 -14.58
N LEU A 98 0.12 -10.83 -15.88
CA LEU A 98 -0.84 -10.22 -16.80
C LEU A 98 -1.89 -11.24 -17.23
N THR A 99 -3.15 -10.81 -17.25
CA THR A 99 -4.25 -11.60 -17.84
C THR A 99 -4.23 -11.50 -19.36
N LYS A 100 -4.99 -12.37 -20.05
CA LYS A 100 -5.09 -12.34 -21.51
C LYS A 100 -5.71 -11.04 -22.02
N GLU A 101 -6.69 -10.51 -21.28
CA GLU A 101 -7.36 -9.26 -21.56
C GLU A 101 -6.39 -8.08 -21.43
N GLN A 102 -5.57 -8.08 -20.36
CA GLN A 102 -4.54 -7.06 -20.15
C GLN A 102 -3.45 -7.10 -21.23
N ILE A 103 -3.03 -8.29 -21.66
CA ILE A 103 -2.08 -8.44 -22.79
C ILE A 103 -2.68 -7.91 -24.08
N ALA A 104 -3.96 -8.20 -24.35
CA ALA A 104 -4.67 -7.71 -25.52
C ALA A 104 -4.92 -6.19 -25.50
N ASP A 105 -4.94 -5.59 -24.32
CA ASP A 105 -5.07 -4.15 -24.12
C ASP A 105 -3.72 -3.42 -23.95
N ASP A 106 -2.62 -4.04 -24.39
CA ASP A 106 -1.25 -3.49 -24.36
C ASP A 106 -0.77 -3.04 -22.96
N VAL A 107 -1.23 -3.72 -21.91
CA VAL A 107 -0.74 -3.51 -20.55
C VAL A 107 0.65 -4.13 -20.42
N ARG A 108 1.57 -3.38 -19.82
CA ARG A 108 2.99 -3.72 -19.60
C ARG A 108 3.39 -3.47 -18.15
N LEU A 109 4.45 -4.13 -17.70
CA LEU A 109 5.08 -3.77 -16.41
C LEU A 109 6.09 -2.65 -16.65
N SER A 110 5.79 -1.43 -16.19
CA SER A 110 6.66 -0.26 -16.37
C SER A 110 8.11 -0.46 -15.89
N CYS A 111 8.35 -1.34 -14.90
CA CYS A 111 9.72 -1.64 -14.46
C CYS A 111 10.53 -2.53 -15.43
N GLN A 112 9.88 -3.22 -16.35
CA GLN A 112 10.51 -4.10 -17.33
C GLN A 112 10.61 -3.45 -18.72
N VAL A 113 9.81 -2.41 -18.99
CA VAL A 113 9.85 -1.63 -20.23
C VAL A 113 11.04 -0.67 -20.21
N LYS A 114 12.02 -0.88 -21.09
CA LYS A 114 13.10 0.08 -21.32
C LYS A 114 12.69 1.11 -22.36
N ILE A 115 12.92 2.40 -22.09
CA ILE A 115 12.55 3.48 -23.00
C ILE A 115 13.63 3.61 -24.08
N LYS A 116 13.30 3.31 -25.34
CA LYS A 116 14.24 3.36 -26.47
C LYS A 116 13.83 4.34 -27.58
N GLN A 117 12.58 4.81 -27.52
CA GLN A 117 11.93 5.69 -28.47
C GLN A 117 10.83 6.47 -27.73
N ASP A 118 10.19 7.42 -28.40
CA ASP A 118 9.02 8.12 -27.86
C ASP A 118 7.90 7.13 -27.52
N LEU A 119 7.23 7.35 -26.39
CA LEU A 119 6.18 6.46 -25.89
C LEU A 119 4.89 7.22 -25.64
N ASP A 120 3.79 6.70 -26.17
CA ASP A 120 2.43 7.03 -25.77
C ASP A 120 1.97 6.01 -24.72
N ILE A 121 1.70 6.50 -23.50
CA ILE A 121 1.23 5.66 -22.39
C ILE A 121 -0.10 6.18 -21.85
N GLU A 122 -0.85 5.28 -21.23
CA GLU A 122 -2.07 5.59 -20.50
C GLU A 122 -1.95 5.06 -19.07
N ILE A 123 -2.18 5.96 -18.12
CA ILE A 123 -2.14 5.68 -16.69
C ILE A 123 -3.39 6.25 -16.01
N PRO A 124 -3.86 5.64 -14.91
CA PRO A 124 -4.96 6.19 -14.13
C PRO A 124 -4.68 7.63 -13.69
N GLU A 125 -5.69 8.48 -13.72
CA GLU A 125 -5.52 9.88 -13.32
C GLU A 125 -5.13 10.03 -11.84
N SER A 126 -5.51 9.05 -11.01
CA SER A 126 -5.08 8.95 -9.61
C SER A 126 -3.56 8.97 -9.46
N LEU A 127 -2.80 8.46 -10.44
CA LEU A 127 -1.33 8.45 -10.40
C LEU A 127 -0.71 9.86 -10.49
N PHE A 128 -1.44 10.87 -10.99
CA PHE A 128 -0.94 12.25 -11.00
C PHE A 128 -0.98 12.91 -9.62
N ASN A 129 -1.77 12.38 -8.70
CA ASN A 129 -1.87 12.89 -7.34
C ASN A 129 -0.78 12.36 -6.42
N ILE A 130 -0.08 11.30 -6.84
CA ILE A 130 0.97 10.67 -6.03
C ILE A 130 2.19 11.59 -6.00
N ARG A 131 2.59 11.96 -4.79
CA ARG A 131 3.70 12.87 -4.54
C ARG A 131 4.56 12.31 -3.42
N LYS A 132 5.81 12.76 -3.40
CA LYS A 132 6.69 12.56 -2.25
C LYS A 132 6.49 13.71 -1.29
N PHE A 133 6.02 13.38 -0.10
CA PHE A 133 5.88 14.29 1.02
C PHE A 133 7.09 14.23 1.94
N THR A 134 7.43 15.37 2.53
CA THR A 134 8.38 15.48 3.63
C THR A 134 7.65 15.99 4.85
N GLY A 135 7.99 15.46 6.02
CA GLY A 135 7.37 15.85 7.27
C GLY A 135 8.18 15.48 8.49
N VAL A 136 7.62 15.77 9.66
CA VAL A 136 8.19 15.49 10.97
C VAL A 136 7.27 14.52 11.70
N VAL A 137 7.85 13.50 12.32
CA VAL A 137 7.12 12.62 13.24
C VAL A 137 6.70 13.46 14.43
N GLU A 138 5.42 13.81 14.51
CA GLU A 138 4.90 14.64 15.59
C GLU A 138 4.67 13.79 16.84
N ARG A 139 4.15 12.57 16.66
CA ARG A 139 3.80 11.69 17.76
C ARG A 139 3.97 10.21 17.40
N VAL A 140 4.46 9.42 18.36
CA VAL A 140 4.48 7.95 18.27
C VAL A 140 3.85 7.36 19.53
N THR A 141 2.77 6.60 19.38
CA THR A 141 2.01 6.07 20.53
C THR A 141 1.87 4.56 20.44
N ASP A 142 2.17 3.85 21.53
CA ASP A 142 1.90 2.42 21.65
C ASP A 142 0.40 2.18 21.85
N LEU A 143 -0.24 1.51 20.89
CA LEU A 143 -1.66 1.15 20.96
C LEU A 143 -1.86 -0.24 21.56
N THR A 144 -0.98 -1.17 21.19
CA THR A 144 -0.91 -2.53 21.75
C THR A 144 0.55 -2.88 22.02
N HIS A 145 0.80 -4.13 22.42
CA HIS A 145 2.15 -4.65 22.57
C HIS A 145 2.95 -4.74 21.24
N ASP A 146 2.27 -4.70 20.10
CA ASP A 146 2.89 -4.84 18.78
C ASP A 146 2.38 -3.86 17.72
N ILE A 147 1.54 -2.87 18.06
CA ILE A 147 1.04 -1.83 17.13
C ILE A 147 1.34 -0.45 17.69
N LYS A 148 1.96 0.39 16.85
CA LYS A 148 2.19 1.82 17.13
C LYS A 148 1.36 2.68 16.18
N GLU A 149 0.76 3.74 16.70
CA GLU A 149 0.26 4.88 15.94
C GLU A 149 1.43 5.83 15.66
N VAL A 150 1.61 6.20 14.39
CA VAL A 150 2.62 7.18 13.96
C VAL A 150 1.89 8.34 13.31
N TYR A 151 1.99 9.52 13.91
CA TYR A 151 1.38 10.75 13.40
C TYR A 151 2.49 11.65 12.83
N ILE A 152 2.37 11.97 11.55
CA ILE A 152 3.37 12.74 10.80
C ILE A 152 2.74 14.05 10.37
N LYS A 153 3.34 15.16 10.79
CA LYS A 153 3.00 16.49 10.30
C LYS A 153 3.80 16.80 9.05
N LEU A 154 3.13 17.16 7.97
CA LEU A 154 3.76 17.53 6.70
C LEU A 154 4.42 18.91 6.81
N ASP A 155 5.51 19.14 6.06
CA ASP A 155 6.15 20.46 6.05
C ASP A 155 5.22 21.51 5.40
N ASP A 156 5.35 22.77 5.82
CA ASP A 156 4.49 23.88 5.38
C ASP A 156 4.31 23.96 3.85
N GLY A 157 3.05 24.12 3.43
CA GLY A 157 2.67 24.24 2.02
C GLY A 157 2.47 22.90 1.30
N GLN A 158 2.64 21.77 1.98
CA GLN A 158 2.26 20.46 1.48
C GLN A 158 0.86 20.07 1.98
N GLU A 159 0.01 19.63 1.06
CA GLU A 159 -1.31 19.09 1.37
C GLU A 159 -1.46 17.68 0.78
N ALA A 160 -1.72 16.69 1.63
CA ALA A 160 -2.08 15.36 1.21
C ALA A 160 -3.56 15.32 0.83
N ASN A 161 -3.85 15.28 -0.47
CA ASN A 161 -5.20 15.04 -0.96
C ASN A 161 -5.32 13.56 -1.33
N PHE A 162 -6.06 12.80 -0.53
CA PHE A 162 -6.23 11.35 -0.70
C PHE A 162 -7.68 10.94 -0.48
N THR A 163 -8.04 9.74 -0.91
CA THR A 163 -9.34 9.12 -0.63
C THR A 163 -9.19 8.18 0.56
N ALA A 164 -10.14 8.21 1.50
CA ALA A 164 -10.11 7.32 2.66
C ALA A 164 -10.00 5.85 2.25
N GLY A 165 -9.09 5.14 2.91
CA GLY A 165 -8.71 3.76 2.58
C GLY A 165 -7.43 3.61 1.74
N GLN A 166 -6.93 4.69 1.13
CA GLN A 166 -5.63 4.68 0.45
C GLN A 166 -4.46 4.53 1.45
N TYR A 167 -3.29 4.19 0.91
CA TYR A 167 -2.06 3.99 1.69
C TYR A 167 -0.92 4.92 1.25
N GLY A 168 0.05 5.07 2.14
CA GLY A 168 1.32 5.74 1.88
C GLY A 168 2.49 4.78 1.96
N GLN A 169 3.58 5.07 1.25
CA GLN A 169 4.85 4.36 1.39
C GLN A 169 5.76 5.14 2.33
N LEU A 170 5.89 4.67 3.57
CA LEU A 170 6.76 5.26 4.59
C LEU A 170 8.21 4.84 4.32
N GLU A 171 9.07 5.82 4.07
CA GLU A 171 10.50 5.62 3.82
C GLU A 171 11.29 5.82 5.12
N VAL A 172 12.13 4.84 5.48
CA VAL A 172 13.03 4.91 6.63
C VAL A 172 14.49 4.98 6.19
N PRO A 173 15.34 5.70 6.95
CA PRO A 173 16.76 5.78 6.66
C PRO A 173 17.50 4.46 6.93
N PRO A 174 18.75 4.31 6.44
CA PRO A 174 19.64 3.23 6.85
C PRO A 174 19.82 3.21 8.37
N TYR A 175 19.74 2.04 8.99
CA TYR A 175 19.93 1.87 10.42
C TYR A 175 20.50 0.47 10.72
N ALA A 176 21.25 0.34 11.83
CA ALA A 176 21.86 -0.93 12.25
C ALA A 176 22.59 -1.66 11.09
N LYS A 177 22.05 -2.82 10.65
CA LYS A 177 22.60 -3.62 9.53
C LYS A 177 22.02 -3.25 8.16
N VAL A 178 20.97 -2.45 8.12
CA VAL A 178 20.29 -2.00 6.90
C VAL A 178 21.07 -0.82 6.33
N ARG A 179 21.64 -0.99 5.13
CA ARG A 179 22.56 -0.01 4.52
C ARG A 179 21.88 0.98 3.57
N GLU A 180 20.66 0.68 3.14
CA GLU A 180 19.93 1.45 2.13
C GLU A 180 18.62 1.99 2.71
N ARG A 181 18.15 3.12 2.17
CA ARG A 181 16.80 3.60 2.46
C ARG A 181 15.80 2.55 2.01
N THR A 182 14.83 2.26 2.86
CA THR A 182 13.81 1.24 2.59
C THR A 182 12.45 1.85 2.83
N GLN A 183 11.47 1.47 2.02
CA GLN A 183 10.08 1.91 2.20
C GLN A 183 9.11 0.74 2.21
N ARG A 184 7.99 0.90 2.91
CA ARG A 184 6.88 -0.07 2.93
C ARG A 184 5.54 0.66 2.93
N ALA A 185 4.54 -0.01 2.38
CA ALA A 185 3.17 0.48 2.34
C ALA A 185 2.53 0.35 3.73
N TYR A 186 1.83 1.40 4.15
CA TYR A 186 0.97 1.44 5.33
C TYR A 186 -0.27 2.25 4.98
N SER A 187 -1.46 1.68 5.23
CA SER A 187 -2.72 2.39 5.00
C SER A 187 -2.80 3.63 5.89
N MET A 188 -3.28 4.73 5.31
CA MET A 188 -3.44 5.97 6.05
C MET A 188 -4.66 5.83 6.96
N SER A 189 -4.50 6.18 8.23
CA SER A 189 -5.57 6.13 9.24
C SER A 189 -6.11 7.51 9.61
N SER A 190 -5.47 8.59 9.13
CA SER A 190 -5.97 9.97 9.26
C SER A 190 -7.21 10.19 8.37
N ALA A 191 -8.04 11.15 8.74
CA ALA A 191 -9.14 11.60 7.90
C ALA A 191 -8.60 12.35 6.67
N PRO A 192 -9.19 12.19 5.47
CA PRO A 192 -8.79 12.96 4.28
C PRO A 192 -8.90 14.48 4.41
N SER A 193 -9.73 14.96 5.33
CA SER A 193 -9.89 16.39 5.65
C SER A 193 -8.67 16.98 6.37
N ASP A 194 -7.89 16.14 7.07
CA ASP A 194 -6.64 16.50 7.73
C ASP A 194 -5.50 16.47 6.69
N LYS A 195 -5.39 17.57 5.95
CA LYS A 195 -4.48 17.65 4.79
C LYS A 195 -3.01 17.82 5.16
N ASP A 196 -2.72 18.30 6.37
CA ASP A 196 -1.37 18.55 6.84
C ASP A 196 -0.81 17.43 7.72
N HIS A 197 -1.60 16.37 7.98
CA HIS A 197 -1.12 15.18 8.69
C HIS A 197 -1.38 13.88 7.95
N LEU A 198 -0.45 12.95 8.13
CA LEU A 198 -0.60 11.55 7.76
C LEU A 198 -0.44 10.69 9.00
N GLU A 199 -1.40 9.80 9.24
CA GLU A 199 -1.36 8.85 10.33
C GLU A 199 -1.25 7.41 9.80
N PHE A 200 -0.47 6.59 10.50
CA PHE A 200 -0.30 5.16 10.18
C PHE A 200 -0.39 4.30 11.44
N LEU A 201 -1.01 3.12 11.31
CA LEU A 201 -0.99 2.09 12.35
C LEU A 201 -0.02 0.98 11.94
N VAL A 202 1.13 0.92 12.61
CA VAL A 202 2.25 0.06 12.21
C VAL A 202 2.38 -1.11 13.16
N ARG A 203 2.08 -2.32 12.67
CA ARG A 203 2.34 -3.56 13.41
C ARG A 203 3.81 -3.97 13.33
N LEU A 204 4.40 -4.42 14.44
CA LEU A 204 5.72 -5.03 14.47
C LEU A 204 5.66 -6.43 13.84
N VAL A 205 6.42 -6.58 12.75
CA VAL A 205 6.63 -7.88 12.11
C VAL A 205 8.04 -8.34 12.44
N PRO A 206 8.24 -9.51 13.08
CA PRO A 206 9.57 -10.01 13.40
C PRO A 206 10.48 -10.07 12.17
N GLY A 207 11.64 -9.40 12.24
CA GLY A 207 12.60 -9.31 11.14
C GLY A 207 12.21 -8.31 10.03
N GLY A 208 11.07 -7.63 10.14
CA GLY A 208 10.63 -6.60 9.20
C GLY A 208 11.45 -5.32 9.34
N ILE A 209 12.06 -4.85 8.25
CA ILE A 209 12.97 -3.69 8.26
C ILE A 209 12.24 -2.41 8.71
N VAL A 210 11.17 -2.04 8.03
CA VAL A 210 10.49 -0.75 8.29
C VAL A 210 9.72 -0.79 9.61
N THR A 211 9.05 -1.90 9.90
CA THR A 211 8.32 -2.09 11.17
C THR A 211 9.26 -2.06 12.37
N THR A 212 10.43 -2.73 12.31
CA THR A 212 11.44 -2.65 13.37
C THR A 212 11.93 -1.22 13.56
N TYR A 213 12.15 -0.46 12.49
CA TYR A 213 12.55 0.94 12.60
C TYR A 213 11.51 1.78 13.35
N VAL A 214 10.24 1.68 12.97
CA VAL A 214 9.14 2.40 13.64
C VAL A 214 9.07 2.03 15.12
N HIS A 215 9.28 0.75 15.45
CA HIS A 215 9.12 0.26 16.82
C HIS A 215 10.31 0.54 17.73
N GLU A 216 11.55 0.48 17.21
CA GLU A 216 12.77 0.50 18.03
C GLU A 216 13.64 1.75 17.85
N HIS A 217 13.42 2.53 16.78
CA HIS A 217 14.37 3.58 16.39
C HIS A 217 13.73 4.94 16.10
N MET A 218 12.52 4.97 15.56
CA MET A 218 11.79 6.20 15.24
C MET A 218 11.54 7.04 16.50
N LYS A 219 11.75 8.36 16.37
CA LYS A 219 11.54 9.31 17.45
C LYS A 219 10.70 10.49 16.99
N GLU A 220 9.94 11.05 17.92
CA GLU A 220 9.28 12.34 17.74
C GLU A 220 10.32 13.42 17.40
N GLY A 221 9.97 14.32 16.49
CA GLY A 221 10.85 15.34 15.92
C GLY A 221 11.73 14.88 14.76
N GLU A 222 11.73 13.59 14.40
CA GLU A 222 12.50 13.09 13.27
C GLU A 222 11.87 13.44 11.92
N LYS A 223 12.71 13.78 10.92
CA LYS A 223 12.25 13.98 9.55
C LYS A 223 12.04 12.65 8.82
N VAL A 224 10.89 12.53 8.16
CA VAL A 224 10.48 11.34 7.41
C VAL A 224 9.98 11.72 6.03
N ASN A 225 10.06 10.76 5.10
CA ASN A 225 9.49 10.90 3.77
C ASN A 225 8.36 9.90 3.58
N VAL A 226 7.29 10.32 2.92
CA VAL A 226 6.15 9.46 2.59
C VAL A 226 5.80 9.64 1.12
N VAL A 227 5.62 8.57 0.36
CA VAL A 227 5.07 8.64 -1.00
C VAL A 227 3.59 8.26 -0.96
N ALA A 228 2.70 9.21 -1.26
CA ALA A 228 1.26 9.07 -1.11
C ALA A 228 0.49 10.00 -2.07
N PRO A 229 -0.83 9.80 -2.26
CA PRO A 229 -1.56 8.58 -1.89
C PRO A 229 -1.34 7.45 -2.91
N VAL A 230 -1.53 6.20 -2.50
CA VAL A 230 -1.48 5.04 -3.38
C VAL A 230 -2.62 4.09 -3.02
N GLY A 231 -3.10 3.31 -4.00
CA GLY A 231 -4.10 2.27 -3.78
C GLY A 231 -5.50 2.67 -4.22
N GLU A 232 -6.33 1.66 -4.40
CA GLU A 232 -7.69 1.75 -4.94
C GLU A 232 -8.72 1.20 -3.92
N PHE A 233 -8.30 0.94 -2.68
CA PHE A 233 -9.20 0.53 -1.60
C PHE A 233 -9.92 1.78 -1.08
N HIS A 234 -11.16 1.97 -1.53
CA HIS A 234 -12.03 3.06 -1.09
C HIS A 234 -13.50 2.62 -1.11
N VAL A 235 -14.34 3.34 -0.39
CA VAL A 235 -15.79 3.12 -0.38
C VAL A 235 -16.39 3.46 -1.73
N GLN A 236 -17.30 2.61 -2.23
CA GLN A 236 -18.06 2.88 -3.44
C GLN A 236 -19.25 3.81 -3.15
N ASP A 237 -19.57 4.69 -4.09
CA ASP A 237 -20.66 5.66 -3.95
C ASP A 237 -22.02 5.04 -4.31
N ASN A 238 -22.57 4.27 -3.38
CA ASN A 238 -23.91 3.67 -3.47
C ASN A 238 -24.49 3.37 -2.06
N ASP A 239 -25.70 2.80 -2.02
CA ASP A 239 -26.49 2.55 -0.81
C ASP A 239 -26.42 1.10 -0.27
N SER A 240 -25.58 0.24 -0.85
CA SER A 240 -25.43 -1.17 -0.42
C SER A 240 -24.96 -1.25 1.03
N THR A 241 -25.41 -2.22 1.82
CA THR A 241 -24.89 -2.43 3.19
C THR A 241 -23.39 -2.73 3.16
N MET A 242 -22.60 -2.00 3.95
CA MET A 242 -21.15 -2.20 4.07
C MET A 242 -20.84 -3.26 5.11
N ILE A 243 -20.13 -4.30 4.70
CA ILE A 243 -19.62 -5.36 5.58
C ILE A 243 -18.11 -5.21 5.70
N CYS A 244 -17.67 -4.51 6.74
CA CYS A 244 -16.29 -4.16 6.99
C CYS A 244 -15.66 -5.18 7.94
N VAL A 245 -14.52 -5.79 7.58
CA VAL A 245 -13.82 -6.76 8.44
C VAL A 245 -12.34 -6.41 8.55
N ALA A 246 -11.85 -6.31 9.78
CA ALA A 246 -10.47 -5.99 10.08
C ALA A 246 -9.85 -6.91 11.12
N GLY A 247 -8.52 -7.01 11.09
CA GLY A 247 -7.72 -7.62 12.14
C GLY A 247 -6.35 -6.95 12.30
N GLY A 248 -5.94 -6.73 13.55
CA GLY A 248 -4.67 -6.05 13.87
C GLY A 248 -4.58 -4.65 13.25
N SER A 249 -3.46 -4.33 12.60
CA SER A 249 -3.27 -3.05 11.91
C SER A 249 -4.21 -2.83 10.72
N GLY A 250 -4.98 -3.83 10.31
CA GLY A 250 -6.03 -3.69 9.28
C GLY A 250 -7.16 -2.73 9.69
N MET A 251 -7.20 -2.26 10.94
CA MET A 251 -8.06 -1.15 11.35
C MET A 251 -7.69 0.18 10.66
N ALA A 252 -6.44 0.38 10.26
CA ALA A 252 -5.94 1.65 9.75
C ALA A 252 -6.83 2.29 8.66
N PRO A 253 -7.14 1.63 7.52
CA PRO A 253 -7.97 2.24 6.49
C PRO A 253 -9.41 2.47 6.97
N PHE A 254 -9.95 1.63 7.88
CA PHE A 254 -11.29 1.84 8.43
C PHE A 254 -11.38 3.05 9.35
N LYS A 255 -10.32 3.36 10.11
CA LYS A 255 -10.26 4.61 10.89
C LYS A 255 -10.41 5.82 9.97
N SER A 256 -9.70 5.82 8.83
CA SER A 256 -9.81 6.88 7.83
C SER A 256 -11.22 6.93 7.21
N ILE A 257 -11.76 5.78 6.79
CA ILE A 257 -13.09 5.67 6.16
C ILE A 257 -14.20 6.14 7.10
N PHE A 258 -14.20 5.70 8.36
CA PHE A 258 -15.27 6.06 9.28
C PHE A 258 -15.24 7.55 9.64
N ASN A 259 -14.06 8.15 9.82
CA ASN A 259 -13.99 9.60 10.03
C ASN A 259 -14.46 10.38 8.79
N ASP A 260 -14.08 9.98 7.58
CA ASP A 260 -14.56 10.60 6.33
C ASP A 260 -16.09 10.48 6.17
N MET A 261 -16.65 9.31 6.52
CA MET A 261 -18.11 9.10 6.53
C MET A 261 -18.82 9.92 7.60
N ILE A 262 -18.21 10.12 8.79
CA ILE A 262 -18.76 10.96 9.85
C ILE A 262 -18.79 12.42 9.40
N GLU A 263 -17.69 12.93 8.86
CA GLU A 263 -17.55 14.32 8.44
C GLU A 263 -18.45 14.66 7.24
N SER A 264 -18.63 13.71 6.32
CA SER A 264 -19.54 13.87 5.18
C SER A 264 -21.01 13.61 5.51
N GLY A 265 -21.32 13.10 6.70
CA GLY A 265 -22.68 12.69 7.11
C GLY A 265 -23.14 11.34 6.55
N LYS A 266 -22.35 10.70 5.66
CA LYS A 266 -22.69 9.41 5.05
C LYS A 266 -22.79 8.26 6.06
N ILE A 267 -22.17 8.39 7.23
CA ILE A 267 -22.25 7.38 8.30
C ILE A 267 -23.70 7.14 8.77
N ASP A 268 -24.58 8.14 8.67
CA ASP A 268 -25.99 8.05 9.06
C ASP A 268 -26.91 7.70 7.86
N GLU A 269 -26.35 7.64 6.64
CA GLU A 269 -27.08 7.38 5.40
C GLU A 269 -26.90 5.96 4.88
N ARG A 270 -26.01 5.17 5.48
CA ARG A 270 -25.65 3.83 5.01
C ARG A 270 -25.48 2.87 6.17
N ASP A 271 -25.95 1.63 6.02
CA ASP A 271 -25.75 0.60 7.05
C ASP A 271 -24.30 0.09 6.97
N VAL A 272 -23.58 0.21 8.07
CA VAL A 272 -22.17 -0.17 8.20
C VAL A 272 -22.04 -1.18 9.33
N TRP A 273 -21.63 -2.41 8.99
CA TRP A 273 -21.32 -3.46 9.94
C TRP A 273 -19.81 -3.63 10.01
N TYR A 274 -19.20 -3.28 11.14
CA TYR A 274 -17.77 -3.38 11.36
C TYR A 274 -17.40 -4.53 12.30
N PHE A 275 -16.69 -5.50 11.76
CA PHE A 275 -16.20 -6.69 12.45
C PHE A 275 -14.70 -6.55 12.74
N PHE A 276 -14.32 -6.48 14.01
CA PHE A 276 -12.92 -6.40 14.42
C PHE A 276 -12.48 -7.65 15.18
N GLY A 277 -11.64 -8.45 14.54
CA GLY A 277 -11.13 -9.71 15.09
C GLY A 277 -9.76 -9.53 15.76
N ALA A 278 -9.63 -10.09 16.96
CA ALA A 278 -8.37 -10.11 17.70
C ALA A 278 -8.19 -11.44 18.45
N ARG A 279 -6.98 -11.71 18.94
CA ARG A 279 -6.71 -12.95 19.69
C ARG A 279 -7.17 -12.82 21.14
N THR A 280 -6.64 -11.80 21.81
CA THR A 280 -6.89 -11.48 23.21
C THR A 280 -7.27 -10.02 23.36
N THR A 281 -7.66 -9.59 24.57
CA THR A 281 -7.99 -8.17 24.82
C THR A 281 -6.79 -7.24 24.58
N LYS A 282 -5.56 -7.73 24.73
CA LYS A 282 -4.30 -6.97 24.53
C LYS A 282 -3.99 -6.63 23.08
N ASP A 283 -4.73 -7.25 22.16
CA ASP A 283 -4.64 -7.03 20.72
C ASP A 283 -5.68 -5.99 20.23
N LEU A 284 -6.60 -5.57 21.11
CA LEU A 284 -7.65 -4.59 20.82
C LEU A 284 -7.17 -3.18 21.16
N PHE A 285 -7.61 -2.21 20.37
CA PHE A 285 -7.33 -0.78 20.55
C PHE A 285 -8.46 0.04 19.93
N TYR A 286 -8.56 1.34 20.27
CA TYR A 286 -9.69 2.23 19.93
C TYR A 286 -11.09 1.70 20.29
N MET A 287 -11.20 0.78 21.24
CA MET A 287 -12.48 0.16 21.63
C MET A 287 -13.50 1.18 22.12
N ASP A 288 -13.08 2.17 22.90
CA ASP A 288 -13.96 3.22 23.41
C ASP A 288 -14.52 4.08 22.27
N TRP A 289 -13.67 4.46 21.31
CA TRP A 289 -14.07 5.22 20.13
C TRP A 289 -15.07 4.45 19.26
N LEU A 290 -14.82 3.17 19.00
CA LEU A 290 -15.72 2.33 18.20
C LEU A 290 -17.07 2.10 18.89
N LYS A 291 -17.07 1.87 20.21
CA LYS A 291 -18.30 1.75 21.02
C LYS A 291 -19.07 3.07 21.06
N GLU A 292 -18.40 4.21 21.10
CA GLU A 292 -19.03 5.53 21.03
C GLU A 292 -19.68 5.75 19.65
N LEU A 293 -18.99 5.38 18.56
CA LEU A 293 -19.56 5.42 17.20
C LEU A 293 -20.85 4.60 17.10
N ASP A 294 -20.80 3.35 17.57
CA ASP A 294 -21.95 2.42 17.59
C ASP A 294 -23.12 2.94 18.42
N ALA A 295 -22.84 3.58 19.56
CA ALA A 295 -23.88 4.19 20.39
C ALA A 295 -24.49 5.46 19.78
N LYS A 296 -23.73 6.20 18.97
CA LYS A 296 -24.12 7.51 18.44
C LYS A 296 -24.83 7.43 17.09
N HIS A 297 -24.44 6.47 16.25
CA HIS A 297 -24.92 6.36 14.87
C HIS A 297 -25.75 5.09 14.70
N GLU A 298 -27.08 5.22 14.56
CA GLU A 298 -28.02 4.08 14.54
C GLU A 298 -27.76 3.04 13.44
N ARG A 299 -27.03 3.44 12.38
CA ARG A 299 -26.72 2.60 11.22
C ARG A 299 -25.28 2.11 11.20
N PHE A 300 -24.49 2.46 12.21
CA PHE A 300 -23.19 1.88 12.44
C PHE A 300 -23.33 0.77 13.49
N HIS A 301 -22.77 -0.40 13.19
CA HIS A 301 -22.86 -1.58 14.04
C HIS A 301 -21.45 -2.13 14.28
N PHE A 302 -20.99 -2.09 15.53
CA PHE A 302 -19.65 -2.58 15.89
C PHE A 302 -19.69 -3.96 16.56
N ILE A 303 -18.94 -4.90 16.00
CA ILE A 303 -18.83 -6.27 16.50
C ILE A 303 -17.35 -6.63 16.67
N ALA A 304 -16.93 -6.78 17.92
CA ALA A 304 -15.60 -7.28 18.23
C ALA A 304 -15.65 -8.78 18.57
N ALA A 305 -14.64 -9.54 18.14
CA ALA A 305 -14.52 -10.96 18.46
C ALA A 305 -13.11 -11.32 18.92
N LEU A 306 -13.03 -12.13 19.99
CA LEU A 306 -11.79 -12.75 20.46
C LEU A 306 -11.73 -14.22 20.10
N SER A 307 -10.66 -14.64 19.41
CA SER A 307 -10.45 -16.05 19.08
C SER A 307 -9.87 -16.85 20.25
N GLU A 308 -9.16 -16.20 21.17
CA GLU A 308 -8.46 -16.80 22.31
C GLU A 308 -8.70 -15.97 23.60
N PRO A 309 -9.97 -15.74 24.02
CA PRO A 309 -10.24 -14.95 25.23
C PRO A 309 -9.59 -15.59 26.45
N GLN A 310 -9.00 -14.76 27.31
CA GLN A 310 -8.34 -15.24 28.52
C GLN A 310 -9.39 -15.44 29.64
N PRO A 311 -9.38 -16.58 30.36
CA PRO A 311 -10.40 -16.89 31.37
C PRO A 311 -10.49 -15.88 32.53
N ASP A 312 -9.41 -15.15 32.77
CA ASP A 312 -9.24 -14.17 33.85
C ASP A 312 -9.50 -12.72 33.42
N GLU A 313 -9.79 -12.48 32.14
CA GLU A 313 -10.09 -11.15 31.61
C GLU A 313 -11.59 -11.04 31.26
N PRO A 314 -12.30 -10.01 31.77
CA PRO A 314 -13.71 -9.83 31.43
C PRO A 314 -13.87 -9.52 29.93
N TRP A 315 -14.72 -10.29 29.26
CA TRP A 315 -15.04 -10.12 27.84
C TRP A 315 -16.55 -10.25 27.63
N ASP A 316 -17.16 -9.21 27.08
CA ASP A 316 -18.60 -9.10 26.81
C ASP A 316 -18.95 -9.16 25.31
N GLY A 317 -17.95 -9.21 24.43
CA GLY A 317 -18.13 -9.33 22.98
C GLY A 317 -18.24 -10.78 22.49
N GLU A 318 -18.16 -10.96 21.17
CA GLU A 318 -18.27 -12.28 20.55
C GLU A 318 -17.01 -13.12 20.80
N THR A 319 -17.15 -14.45 20.84
CA THR A 319 -16.03 -15.38 21.02
C THR A 319 -15.96 -16.35 19.85
N GLY A 320 -14.75 -16.57 19.34
CA GLY A 320 -14.49 -17.44 18.19
C GLY A 320 -13.70 -16.73 17.09
N LEU A 321 -13.50 -17.40 15.96
CA LEU A 321 -12.89 -16.76 14.81
C LEU A 321 -13.85 -15.69 14.25
N ILE A 322 -13.30 -14.57 13.79
CA ILE A 322 -14.11 -13.47 13.23
C ILE A 322 -14.96 -13.94 12.04
N THR A 323 -14.53 -14.99 11.32
CA THR A 323 -15.26 -15.62 10.22
C THR A 323 -16.54 -16.32 10.67
N ASP A 324 -16.52 -16.97 11.84
CA ASP A 324 -17.68 -17.66 12.38
C ASP A 324 -18.73 -16.64 12.85
N VAL A 325 -18.26 -15.57 13.49
CA VAL A 325 -19.08 -14.43 13.90
C VAL A 325 -19.66 -13.74 12.67
N LEU A 326 -18.84 -13.41 11.67
CA LEU A 326 -19.30 -12.83 10.40
C LEU A 326 -20.39 -13.68 9.76
N GLY A 327 -20.18 -15.00 9.67
CA GLY A 327 -21.16 -15.94 9.11
C GLY A 327 -22.49 -15.90 9.87
N LYS A 328 -22.45 -15.96 11.21
CA LYS A 328 -23.63 -15.85 12.07
C LYS A 328 -24.42 -14.58 11.79
N TYR A 329 -23.76 -13.43 11.71
CA TYR A 329 -24.44 -12.14 11.51
C TYR A 329 -25.01 -12.01 10.10
N LEU A 330 -24.26 -12.41 9.06
CA LEU A 330 -24.77 -12.43 7.69
C LEU A 330 -25.98 -13.36 7.51
N GLU A 331 -26.03 -14.48 8.24
CA GLU A 331 -27.12 -15.45 8.16
C GLU A 331 -28.36 -15.01 8.95
N SER A 332 -28.20 -14.34 10.10
CA SER A 332 -29.30 -14.19 11.07
C SER A 332 -29.63 -12.77 11.54
N VAL A 333 -28.76 -11.78 11.29
CA VAL A 333 -28.92 -10.42 11.82
C VAL A 333 -29.02 -9.39 10.69
N ILE A 334 -28.10 -9.47 9.73
CA ILE A 334 -28.01 -8.50 8.64
C ILE A 334 -29.10 -8.79 7.61
N ASP A 335 -29.79 -7.74 7.18
CA ASP A 335 -30.84 -7.82 6.17
C ASP A 335 -30.35 -8.55 4.91
N GLN A 336 -30.99 -9.69 4.59
CA GLN A 336 -30.61 -10.54 3.46
C GLN A 336 -31.04 -9.95 2.11
N GLU A 337 -32.06 -9.10 2.07
CA GLU A 337 -32.64 -8.56 0.83
C GLU A 337 -31.82 -7.38 0.28
N LYS A 338 -31.14 -6.62 1.14
CA LYS A 338 -30.25 -5.53 0.71
C LYS A 338 -29.00 -6.05 0.00
N THR A 339 -28.59 -5.33 -1.05
CA THR A 339 -27.27 -5.52 -1.67
C THR A 339 -26.17 -5.25 -0.64
N LYS A 340 -25.11 -6.06 -0.66
CA LYS A 340 -23.99 -5.98 0.28
C LYS A 340 -22.68 -5.79 -0.47
N GLU A 341 -21.78 -5.02 0.13
CA GLU A 341 -20.40 -4.87 -0.29
C GLU A 341 -19.47 -5.29 0.84
N GLY A 342 -18.46 -6.09 0.52
CA GLY A 342 -17.42 -6.51 1.46
C GLY A 342 -16.24 -5.56 1.40
N TYR A 343 -15.76 -5.12 2.55
CA TYR A 343 -14.54 -4.34 2.69
C TYR A 343 -13.64 -5.06 3.69
N LEU A 344 -12.48 -5.58 3.24
CA LEU A 344 -11.63 -6.44 4.06
C LEU A 344 -10.22 -5.87 4.17
N CYS A 345 -9.67 -5.76 5.37
CA CYS A 345 -8.27 -5.35 5.55
C CYS A 345 -7.57 -6.11 6.68
N GLY A 346 -6.42 -6.71 6.38
CA GLY A 346 -5.64 -7.47 7.35
C GLY A 346 -4.77 -8.54 6.71
N SER A 347 -4.56 -9.64 7.45
CA SER A 347 -3.66 -10.71 7.01
C SER A 347 -4.22 -11.52 5.83
N PRO A 348 -3.37 -12.08 4.95
CA PRO A 348 -3.80 -12.89 3.82
C PRO A 348 -4.79 -14.00 4.20
N GLY A 349 -4.47 -14.74 5.27
CA GLY A 349 -5.31 -15.84 5.74
C GLY A 349 -6.68 -15.39 6.24
N MET A 350 -6.76 -14.22 6.89
CA MET A 350 -8.04 -13.66 7.33
C MET A 350 -8.90 -13.25 6.14
N LEU A 351 -8.31 -12.55 5.16
CA LEU A 351 -8.99 -12.14 3.93
C LEU A 351 -9.56 -13.35 3.19
N ASP A 352 -8.72 -14.37 2.95
CA ASP A 352 -9.13 -15.58 2.22
C ASP A 352 -10.29 -16.29 2.92
N ALA A 353 -10.27 -16.37 4.26
CA ALA A 353 -11.31 -17.00 5.05
C ALA A 353 -12.62 -16.15 5.08
N CYS A 354 -12.53 -14.83 5.18
CA CYS A 354 -13.70 -13.94 5.15
C CYS A 354 -14.37 -13.96 3.76
N MET A 355 -13.57 -13.93 2.68
CA MET A 355 -14.09 -14.05 1.32
C MET A 355 -14.84 -15.37 1.10
N ALA A 356 -14.37 -16.48 1.68
CA ALA A 356 -15.08 -17.75 1.62
C ALA A 356 -16.45 -17.69 2.30
N VAL A 357 -16.55 -17.03 3.47
CA VAL A 357 -17.82 -16.80 4.17
C VAL A 357 -18.76 -15.92 3.35
N MET A 358 -18.27 -14.80 2.82
CA MET A 358 -19.07 -13.88 2.00
C MET A 358 -19.60 -14.55 0.72
N ARG A 359 -18.78 -15.36 0.04
CA ARG A 359 -19.19 -16.15 -1.14
C ARG A 359 -20.28 -17.18 -0.79
N LYS A 360 -20.19 -17.83 0.37
CA LYS A 360 -21.24 -18.75 0.86
C LYS A 360 -22.58 -18.03 1.06
N GLN A 361 -22.55 -16.73 1.35
CA GLN A 361 -23.73 -15.85 1.48
C GLN A 361 -24.11 -15.15 0.16
N ASN A 362 -23.68 -15.68 -0.98
CA ASN A 362 -23.98 -15.19 -2.33
C ASN A 362 -23.50 -13.75 -2.63
N MET A 363 -22.54 -13.22 -1.87
CA MET A 363 -21.87 -11.98 -2.25
C MET A 363 -20.97 -12.23 -3.46
N LYS A 364 -21.12 -11.40 -4.49
CA LYS A 364 -20.29 -11.47 -5.68
C LYS A 364 -18.89 -10.94 -5.40
N GLU A 365 -17.88 -11.56 -6.01
CA GLU A 365 -16.48 -11.17 -5.86
C GLU A 365 -16.19 -9.73 -6.33
N GLU A 366 -16.91 -9.26 -7.36
CA GLU A 366 -16.84 -7.87 -7.85
C GLU A 366 -17.28 -6.82 -6.81
N ASN A 367 -18.02 -7.23 -5.77
CA ASN A 367 -18.49 -6.38 -4.68
C ASN A 367 -17.66 -6.59 -3.39
N ILE A 368 -16.53 -7.29 -3.46
CA ILE A 368 -15.63 -7.51 -2.33
C ILE A 368 -14.31 -6.80 -2.60
N TYR A 369 -14.11 -5.69 -1.89
CA TYR A 369 -12.91 -4.87 -1.93
C TYR A 369 -11.99 -5.25 -0.78
N PHE A 370 -10.68 -5.28 -1.02
CA PHE A 370 -9.73 -5.65 0.02
C PHE A 370 -8.39 -4.93 -0.09
N ASP A 371 -7.79 -4.70 1.07
CA ASP A 371 -6.41 -4.24 1.22
C ASP A 371 -5.60 -5.32 1.95
N LYS A 372 -4.72 -5.99 1.21
CA LYS A 372 -3.99 -7.19 1.65
C LYS A 372 -2.61 -6.84 2.12
N PHE A 373 -2.35 -6.99 3.42
CA PHE A 373 -1.04 -6.74 4.01
C PHE A 373 -0.16 -7.99 3.89
N ALA A 374 0.83 -7.95 2.99
CA ALA A 374 1.71 -9.07 2.66
C ALA A 374 3.14 -8.87 3.15
#